data_AF-A0A0K8T4D6-F1
#
_entry.id   AF-A0A0K8T4D6-F1
#
_cell.length_a   1.000
_cell.length_b   1.000
_cell.length_c   1.000
_cell.angle_alpha   90.00
_cell.angle_beta   90.00
_cell.angle_gamma   90.00
#
_symmetry.space_group_name_H-M   'P 1'
#
loop_
_entity.id
_entity.type
_entity.pdbx_description
1 polymer ?
#
loop_
_entity_poly.entity_id
_entity_poly.type
_entity_poly.pdbx_seq_one_letter_code
_entity_poly.pdbx_strand_id
1 'polypeptide(L)'
;MGGTRCAVATCNNTYKKAKKEGHLLSLHSFPRDSELRDCWVAACRRADDWNPLTSHVCSDHFTPNDFEADQRLQLWTGIKWKPKLKHGAIPSVQLPREGESLTND
;
A
#
# COMPACT_ATOMS: atom_id res chain seq x y z
N MET A 1 1.15 1.40 21.20
CA MET A 1 1.74 1.76 19.88
C MET A 1 0.89 1.19 18.75
N GLY A 2 0.13 2.04 18.07
CA GLY A 2 -0.74 1.66 16.93
C GLY A 2 0.07 1.04 15.81
N GLY A 3 -0.47 -0.01 15.18
CA GLY A 3 0.19 -0.62 14.02
C GLY A 3 0.04 0.28 12.79
N THR A 4 1.04 0.29 11.91
CA THR A 4 0.96 0.99 10.62
C THR A 4 -0.23 0.44 9.81
N ARG A 5 -1.14 1.34 9.43
CA ARG A 5 -2.33 1.07 8.60
C ARG A 5 -2.10 1.54 7.17
N CYS A 6 -2.75 0.89 6.21
CA CYS A 6 -2.83 1.38 4.84
C CYS A 6 -3.45 2.79 4.78
N ALA A 7 -2.95 3.62 3.89
CA ALA A 7 -3.44 4.96 3.65
C ALA A 7 -4.67 5.00 2.72
N VAL A 8 -5.01 3.92 2.02
CA VAL A 8 -6.20 3.91 1.16
C VAL A 8 -7.47 3.94 2.03
N ALA A 9 -8.39 4.87 1.75
CA ALA A 9 -9.55 5.17 2.61
C ALA A 9 -10.45 3.95 2.86
N THR A 10 -10.63 3.08 1.87
CA THR A 10 -11.44 1.86 1.98
C THR A 10 -10.65 0.66 2.53
N CYS A 11 -9.36 0.83 2.81
CA CYS A 11 -8.48 -0.26 3.20
C CYS A 11 -8.26 -0.30 4.72
N ASN A 12 -8.71 -1.39 5.34
CA ASN A 12 -8.53 -1.64 6.77
C ASN A 12 -7.32 -2.53 7.08
N ASN A 13 -6.41 -2.72 6.12
CA ASN A 13 -5.23 -3.55 6.30
C ASN A 13 -4.20 -2.86 7.20
N THR A 14 -3.66 -3.63 8.13
CA THR A 14 -2.59 -3.20 9.03
C THR A 14 -1.53 -4.28 9.10
N TYR A 15 -0.28 -3.88 9.34
CA TYR A 15 0.82 -4.84 9.49
C TYR A 15 0.54 -5.90 10.56
N LYS A 16 -0.08 -5.49 11.69
CA LYS A 16 -0.41 -6.39 12.79
C LYS A 16 -1.46 -7.43 12.40
N LYS A 17 -2.50 -7.01 11.66
CA LYS A 17 -3.58 -7.90 11.18
C LYS A 17 -3.03 -8.94 10.22
N ALA A 18 -2.30 -8.49 9.20
CA ALA A 18 -1.70 -9.38 8.20
C ALA A 18 -0.75 -10.41 8.82
N LYS A 19 0.11 -9.97 9.76
CA LYS A 19 1.02 -10.87 10.47
C LYS A 19 0.27 -11.92 11.30
N LYS A 20 -0.85 -11.55 11.94
CA LYS A 20 -1.67 -12.47 12.73
C LYS A 20 -2.38 -13.50 11.84
N GLU A 21 -2.83 -13.09 10.66
CA GLU A 21 -3.56 -13.93 9.71
C GLU A 21 -2.63 -14.77 8.81
N GLY A 22 -1.30 -14.66 8.99
CA GLY A 22 -0.33 -15.34 8.13
C GLY A 22 -0.29 -14.79 6.69
N HIS A 23 -0.95 -13.66 6.45
CA HIS A 23 -0.98 -13.01 5.15
C HIS A 23 0.30 -12.20 4.93
N LEU A 24 0.96 -12.42 3.79
CA LEU A 24 2.20 -11.76 3.42
C LEU A 24 1.92 -10.33 2.89
N LEU A 25 1.39 -9.47 3.74
CA LEU A 25 1.19 -8.06 3.43
C LEU A 25 2.49 -7.28 3.66
N SER A 26 2.87 -6.48 2.67
CA SER A 26 3.92 -5.48 2.84
C SER A 26 3.34 -4.08 2.79
N LEU A 27 3.92 -3.17 3.58
CA LEU A 27 3.54 -1.77 3.62
C LEU A 27 4.67 -0.95 2.99
N HIS A 28 4.33 -0.15 1.99
CA HIS A 28 5.26 0.66 1.22
C HIS A 28 5.07 2.13 1.58
N SER A 29 6.16 2.79 1.93
CA SER A 29 6.18 4.22 2.19
C SER A 29 5.97 5.00 0.88
N PHE A 30 5.42 6.20 0.98
CA PHE A 30 5.27 7.07 -0.18
C PHE A 30 6.63 7.40 -0.80
N PRO A 31 6.69 7.54 -2.14
CA PRO A 31 7.92 7.89 -2.83
C PRO A 31 8.40 9.30 -2.45
N ARG A 32 9.71 9.54 -2.60
CA ARG A 32 10.33 10.86 -2.40
C ARG A 32 10.00 11.83 -3.53
N ASP A 33 9.80 11.29 -4.72
CA ASP A 33 9.34 12.02 -5.90
C ASP A 33 7.97 12.64 -5.62
N SER A 34 7.86 13.96 -5.79
CA SER A 34 6.64 14.71 -5.52
C SER A 34 5.50 14.33 -6.46
N GLU A 35 5.77 14.18 -7.76
CA GLU A 35 4.73 13.89 -8.75
C GLU A 35 4.14 12.50 -8.51
N LEU A 36 5.01 11.51 -8.31
CA LEU A 36 4.58 10.15 -8.00
C LEU A 36 3.84 10.08 -6.65
N ARG A 37 4.28 10.87 -5.66
CA ARG A 37 3.62 10.95 -4.36
C ARG A 37 2.22 11.53 -4.48
N ASP A 38 2.04 12.57 -5.29
CA ASP A 38 0.73 13.19 -5.50
C ASP A 38 -0.24 12.20 -6.19
N CYS A 39 0.25 11.40 -7.14
CA CYS A 39 -0.54 10.30 -7.71
C CYS A 39 -0.99 9.29 -6.64
N TRP A 40 -0.11 8.90 -5.72
CA TRP A 40 -0.46 7.98 -4.63
C TRP A 40 -1.47 8.62 -3.66
N VAL A 41 -1.31 9.89 -3.33
CA VAL A 41 -2.23 10.64 -2.45
C VAL A 41 -3.62 10.69 -3.08
N ALA A 42 -3.70 11.02 -4.38
CA ALA A 42 -4.95 11.03 -5.13
C ALA A 42 -5.60 9.64 -5.16
N ALA A 43 -4.82 8.57 -5.32
CA ALA A 43 -5.31 7.20 -5.29
C ALA A 43 -5.85 6.77 -3.92
N CYS A 44 -5.30 7.30 -2.82
CA CYS A 44 -5.74 6.96 -1.47
C CYS A 44 -7.14 7.48 -1.13
N ARG A 45 -7.59 8.57 -1.77
CA ARG A 45 -8.91 9.21 -1.58
C ARG A 45 -9.32 9.40 -0.12
N ARG A 46 -8.34 9.75 0.72
CA ARG A 46 -8.58 10.13 2.10
C ARG A 46 -9.10 11.57 2.15
N ALA A 47 -10.14 11.78 2.96
CA ALA A 47 -10.74 13.09 3.17
C ALA A 47 -10.23 13.80 4.44
N ASP A 48 -9.55 13.07 5.34
CA ASP A 48 -8.95 13.62 6.56
C ASP A 48 -7.63 14.35 6.27
N ASP A 49 -7.15 15.16 7.22
CA ASP A 49 -5.79 15.71 7.19
C ASP A 49 -4.79 14.64 7.65
N TRP A 50 -3.90 14.20 6.76
CA TRP A 50 -2.88 13.19 7.07
C TRP A 50 -1.54 13.54 6.40
N ASN A 51 -0.47 12.93 6.90
CA ASN A 51 0.87 13.12 6.37
C ASN A 51 1.29 11.93 5.49
N PRO A 52 1.47 12.12 4.16
CA PRO A 52 1.94 11.07 3.26
C PRO A 52 3.32 10.52 3.63
N LEU A 53 4.20 11.33 4.23
CA LEU A 53 5.58 10.93 4.55
C LEU A 53 5.67 9.88 5.66
N THR A 54 4.69 9.85 6.56
CA THR A 54 4.63 8.87 7.67
C THR A 54 3.66 7.72 7.36
N SER A 55 2.96 7.82 6.24
CA SER A 55 1.90 6.89 5.83
C SER A 55 2.41 5.85 4.85
N HIS A 56 1.62 4.79 4.67
CA HIS A 56 2.04 3.64 3.87
C HIS A 56 0.86 3.07 3.10
N VAL A 57 1.11 2.53 1.91
CA VAL A 57 0.12 1.79 1.11
C VAL A 57 0.48 0.30 1.14
N CYS A 58 -0.51 -0.58 1.30
CA CYS A 58 -0.24 -2.02 1.30
C CYS A 58 -0.06 -2.59 -0.10
N SER A 59 0.65 -3.72 -0.19
CA SER A 59 0.94 -4.42 -1.45
C SER A 59 -0.28 -4.81 -2.27
N ASP A 60 -1.46 -4.95 -1.64
CA ASP A 60 -2.70 -5.30 -2.31
C ASP A 60 -3.17 -4.24 -3.32
N HIS A 61 -2.73 -2.99 -3.17
CA HIS A 61 -3.08 -1.90 -4.08
C HIS A 61 -2.16 -1.81 -5.31
N PHE A 62 -1.17 -2.70 -5.42
CA PHE A 62 -0.24 -2.76 -6.55
C PHE A 62 -0.42 -4.08 -7.30
N THR A 63 -0.17 -4.06 -8.59
CA THR A 63 -0.17 -5.29 -9.39
C THR A 63 1.13 -6.05 -9.17
N PRO A 64 1.17 -7.38 -9.38
CA PRO A 64 2.42 -8.15 -9.34
C PRO A 64 3.51 -7.60 -10.27
N ASN A 65 3.12 -6.94 -11.38
CA ASN A 65 4.03 -6.34 -12.34
C ASN A 65 4.69 -5.05 -11.84
N ASP A 66 4.12 -4.40 -10.82
CA ASP A 66 4.67 -3.17 -10.22
C ASP A 66 5.84 -3.45 -9.29
N PHE A 67 6.11 -4.72 -8.98
CA PHE A 67 7.23 -5.12 -8.13
C PHE A 67 8.46 -5.47 -8.97
N GLU A 68 9.64 -5.03 -8.51
CA GLU A 68 10.92 -5.55 -8.95
C GLU A 68 10.95 -7.04 -8.54
N ALA A 69 11.15 -7.96 -9.50
CA ALA A 69 11.08 -9.42 -9.31
C ALA A 69 11.89 -9.90 -8.07
N ASP A 70 11.53 -10.95 -7.31
CA ASP A 70 10.56 -12.02 -7.48
C ASP A 70 10.11 -12.52 -6.07
N GLN A 71 8.82 -12.53 -5.76
CA GLN A 71 8.32 -13.19 -4.55
C GLN A 71 8.66 -14.70 -4.55
N ARG A 72 8.81 -15.32 -5.74
CA ARG A 72 9.21 -16.73 -5.90
C ARG A 72 10.68 -16.96 -5.55
N LEU A 73 11.57 -15.97 -5.71
CA LEU A 73 12.96 -16.07 -5.23
C LEU A 73 13.02 -16.16 -3.70
N GLN A 74 12.09 -15.55 -2.96
CA GLN A 74 12.06 -15.67 -1.50
C GLN A 74 11.71 -17.09 -1.05
N LEU A 75 10.79 -17.75 -1.75
CA LEU A 75 10.41 -19.14 -1.46
C LEU A 75 11.60 -20.09 -1.71
N TRP A 76 12.42 -19.80 -2.72
CA TRP A 76 13.57 -20.65 -3.08
C TRP A 76 14.81 -20.38 -2.22
N THR A 77 15.03 -19.13 -1.81
CA THR A 77 16.23 -18.72 -1.06
C THR A 77 16.05 -18.70 0.46
N GLY A 78 14.80 -18.71 0.95
CA GLY A 78 14.48 -18.52 2.37
C GLY A 78 14.75 -17.10 2.89
N ILE A 79 15.20 -16.17 2.04
CA ILE A 79 15.50 -14.80 2.43
C ILE A 79 14.23 -13.95 2.34
N LYS A 80 13.78 -13.41 3.48
CA LYS A 80 12.62 -12.52 3.58
C LYS A 80 12.98 -11.10 3.13
N TRP A 81 13.04 -10.86 1.83
CA TRP A 81 13.11 -9.50 1.32
C TRP A 81 11.75 -8.82 1.45
N LYS A 82 11.72 -7.52 1.74
CA LYS A 82 10.49 -6.75 1.51
C LYS A 82 10.39 -6.54 0.00
N PRO A 83 9.28 -6.92 -0.66
CA PRO A 83 9.13 -6.66 -2.08
C PRO A 83 9.34 -5.16 -2.34
N LYS A 84 10.05 -4.82 -3.40
CA LYS A 84 10.37 -3.43 -3.75
C LYS A 84 9.55 -3.06 -4.98
N LEU A 85 8.90 -1.90 -4.90
CA LEU A 85 8.17 -1.36 -6.04
C LEU A 85 9.16 -0.83 -7.08
N LYS A 86 8.84 -1.05 -8.35
CA LYS A 86 9.54 -0.44 -9.48
C LYS A 86 9.42 1.07 -9.38
N HIS A 87 10.41 1.75 -9.95
CA HIS A 87 10.34 3.19 -10.16
C HIS A 87 9.09 3.52 -10.99
N GLY A 88 8.28 4.49 -10.52
CA GLY A 88 7.05 4.91 -11.20
C GLY A 88 5.82 4.04 -10.91
N ALA A 89 5.93 2.99 -10.09
CA ALA A 89 4.77 2.23 -9.67
C ALA A 89 3.77 3.10 -8.91
N ILE A 90 2.50 3.02 -9.30
CA ILE A 90 1.38 3.68 -8.63
C ILE A 90 0.37 2.65 -8.14
N PRO A 91 -0.27 2.87 -6.98
CA PRO A 91 -1.38 2.03 -6.55
C PRO A 91 -2.50 2.19 -7.57
N SER A 92 -2.91 1.07 -8.17
CA SER A 92 -3.79 1.03 -9.33
C SER A 92 -4.95 0.04 -9.18
N VAL A 93 -4.89 -0.83 -8.17
CA VAL A 93 -5.91 -1.85 -7.93
C VAL A 93 -6.56 -1.68 -6.55
N GLN A 94 -7.81 -2.16 -6.43
CA GLN A 94 -8.59 -2.11 -5.19
C GLN A 94 -8.67 -0.71 -4.55
N LEU A 95 -8.69 0.32 -5.39
CA LEU A 95 -8.89 1.71 -4.98
C LEU A 95 -10.38 1.98 -4.69
N PRO A 96 -10.72 2.99 -3.87
CA PRO A 96 -12.10 3.39 -3.65
C PRO A 96 -12.76 3.77 -4.98
N ARG A 97 -14.00 3.34 -5.25
CA ARG A 97 -14.66 3.64 -6.52
C ARG A 97 -14.92 5.14 -6.66
N GLU A 98 -14.91 5.61 -7.91
CA GLU A 98 -15.29 6.98 -8.27
C GLU A 98 -16.78 7.16 -7.97
N GLY A 99 -17.09 7.95 -6.94
CA GLY A 99 -18.47 8.21 -6.50
C GLY A 99 -18.92 7.47 -5.23
N GLU A 100 -18.08 6.67 -4.57
CA GLU A 100 -18.38 6.19 -3.21
C GLU A 100 -18.03 7.27 -2.19
N SER A 101 -18.92 8.27 -2.10
CA SER A 101 -19.01 9.14 -0.93
C SER A 101 -19.25 8.24 0.29
N LEU A 102 -18.38 8.32 1.29
CA LEU A 102 -18.61 7.68 2.59
C LEU A 102 -19.86 8.30 3.21
N THR A 103 -21.03 7.71 2.98
CA THR A 103 -22.20 7.97 3.80
C THR A 103 -21.91 7.34 5.15
N ASN A 104 -21.46 8.18 6.09
CA ASN A 104 -21.53 7.84 7.51
C ASN A 104 -23.03 7.86 7.88
N ASP A 105 -23.61 6.68 8.04
CA ASP A 105 -24.88 6.50 8.79
C ASP A 105 -24.57 6.49 10.29
#